data_AF-A0A4Q4VB23-F1
#
_entry.id   AF-A0A4Q4VB23-F1
#
_cell.length_a   1.000
_cell.length_b   1.000
_cell.length_c   1.000
_cell.angle_alpha   90.00
_cell.angle_beta   90.00
_cell.angle_gamma   90.00
#
_symmetry.space_group_name_H-M   'P 1'
#
loop_
_entity.id
_entity.type
_entity.pdbx_description
1 polymer ?
#
loop_
_entity_poly.entity_id
_entity_poly.type
_entity_poly.pdbx_seq_one_letter_code
_entity_poly.pdbx_strand_id
1 'polypeptide(L)'
;MRRRLWSTILELDLQSTIDSGSPPMIPLEECDIGTAANSDDEHLVDADGRALSQSPEVFTDMSVALILRESFPIRLTIAKFLNNVQNKGSYRETLRLHALHVPFFGAALTEPAYAFSRKTGVEMALKTYYAARPRAAPVQISPGFPISPNENRFSGADHYARLSITGGGFFRYITHLATVLVALELHSQLQEDIAIGLPAARPDLINVLQDAKLWSLQRVEAGDTNAKGYIIAVALCANVDALLQSVRTDDRERHVVDAAIEAGRRCVEILKRSAGDITAEVYPADEDQLGPHAAEEEWDAIQGIFYDFTNIDSVLGFDAGSEQVPDPFG
;
A
#
# COMPACT_ATOMS: atom_id res chain seq x y z
N MET A 1 -30.73 -16.92 14.75
CA MET A 1 -29.59 -17.81 14.46
C MET A 1 -29.20 -17.93 12.99
N ARG A 2 -30.01 -18.51 12.09
CA ARG A 2 -29.61 -18.76 10.68
C ARG A 2 -28.98 -17.55 9.94
N ARG A 3 -29.56 -16.35 10.09
CA ARG A 3 -29.04 -15.11 9.45
C ARG A 3 -27.67 -14.67 9.97
N ARG A 4 -27.38 -14.90 11.26
CA ARG A 4 -26.08 -14.59 11.87
C ARG A 4 -25.00 -15.50 11.27
N LEU A 5 -25.24 -16.81 11.28
CA LEU A 5 -24.32 -17.80 10.70
C LEU A 5 -24.01 -17.51 9.23
N TRP A 6 -25.02 -17.21 8.43
CA TRP A 6 -24.81 -16.88 7.03
C TRP A 6 -24.05 -15.57 6.81
N SER A 7 -24.25 -14.56 7.67
CA SER A 7 -23.46 -13.33 7.60
C SER A 7 -21.98 -13.64 7.85
N THR A 8 -21.67 -14.45 8.86
CA THR A 8 -20.30 -14.90 9.14
C THR A 8 -19.69 -15.70 7.99
N ILE A 9 -20.44 -16.65 7.40
CA ILE A 9 -19.97 -17.44 6.25
C ILE A 9 -19.57 -16.55 5.07
N LEU A 10 -20.38 -15.53 4.77
CA LEU A 10 -20.08 -14.60 3.69
C LEU A 10 -18.85 -13.74 3.98
N GLU A 11 -18.66 -13.30 5.22
CA GLU A 11 -17.45 -12.58 5.62
C GLU A 11 -16.19 -13.46 5.48
N LEU A 12 -16.28 -14.74 5.84
CA LEU A 12 -15.18 -15.69 5.67
C LEU A 12 -14.87 -15.97 4.18
N ASP A 13 -15.91 -16.10 3.34
CA ASP A 13 -15.74 -16.26 1.88
C ASP A 13 -15.06 -15.03 1.28
N LEU A 14 -15.49 -13.82 1.65
CA LEU A 14 -14.88 -12.57 1.21
C LEU A 14 -13.42 -12.45 1.68
N GLN A 15 -13.12 -12.80 2.94
CA GLN A 15 -11.74 -12.78 3.43
C GLN A 15 -10.85 -13.75 2.64
N SER A 16 -11.33 -14.99 2.45
CA SER A 16 -10.65 -16.03 1.66
C SER A 16 -10.42 -15.62 0.20
N THR A 17 -11.41 -14.96 -0.41
CA THR A 17 -11.33 -14.36 -1.75
C THR A 17 -10.12 -13.43 -1.83
N ILE A 18 -10.00 -12.49 -0.90
CA ILE A 18 -8.91 -11.51 -0.91
C ILE A 18 -7.57 -12.20 -0.57
N ASP A 19 -7.53 -13.25 0.27
CA ASP A 19 -6.28 -13.94 0.68
C ASP A 19 -5.71 -14.79 -0.46
N SER A 20 -6.58 -15.49 -1.17
CA SER A 20 -6.20 -16.41 -2.25
C SER A 20 -6.10 -15.76 -3.62
N GLY A 21 -6.55 -14.51 -3.77
CA GLY A 21 -6.64 -13.83 -5.06
C GLY A 21 -7.66 -14.49 -6.01
N SER A 22 -8.55 -15.34 -5.49
CA SER A 22 -9.55 -16.08 -6.28
C SER A 22 -10.91 -15.36 -6.31
N PRO A 23 -11.78 -15.61 -7.29
CA PRO A 23 -13.16 -15.10 -7.25
C PRO A 23 -13.94 -15.64 -6.05
N PRO A 24 -14.92 -14.88 -5.52
CA PRO A 24 -15.77 -15.33 -4.42
C PRO A 24 -16.53 -16.59 -4.79
N MET A 25 -16.60 -17.56 -3.86
CA MET A 25 -17.28 -18.82 -4.12
C MET A 25 -18.80 -18.67 -4.14
N ILE A 26 -19.33 -17.68 -3.40
CA ILE A 26 -20.77 -17.47 -3.26
C ILE A 26 -21.19 -16.22 -4.06
N PRO A 27 -22.00 -16.38 -5.13
CA PRO A 27 -22.55 -15.23 -5.84
C PRO A 27 -23.51 -14.44 -4.96
N LEU A 28 -23.33 -13.11 -4.92
CA LEU A 28 -24.27 -12.19 -4.25
C LEU A 28 -25.72 -12.36 -4.70
N GLU A 29 -25.91 -12.65 -5.99
CA GLU A 29 -27.23 -12.81 -6.62
C GLU A 29 -27.99 -14.05 -6.12
N GLU A 30 -27.27 -15.03 -5.57
CA GLU A 30 -27.85 -16.26 -5.00
C GLU A 30 -28.09 -16.14 -3.49
N CYS A 31 -27.75 -14.99 -2.89
CA CYS A 31 -27.73 -14.80 -1.45
C CYS A 31 -28.82 -13.83 -0.97
N ASP A 32 -30.08 -14.29 -0.99
CA ASP A 32 -31.22 -13.54 -0.43
C ASP A 32 -31.30 -13.72 1.11
N ILE A 33 -30.31 -13.16 1.81
CA ILE A 33 -30.20 -13.28 3.27
C ILE A 33 -30.31 -11.89 3.88
N GLY A 34 -31.51 -11.56 4.35
CA GLY A 34 -31.78 -10.33 5.08
C GLY A 34 -30.92 -10.19 6.34
N THR A 35 -30.78 -8.95 6.81
CA THR A 35 -29.95 -8.59 7.97
C THR A 35 -30.41 -9.32 9.25
N ALA A 36 -29.45 -9.72 10.08
CA ALA A 36 -29.70 -10.28 11.41
C ALA A 36 -30.22 -9.19 12.37
N ALA A 37 -30.87 -9.58 13.47
CA ALA A 37 -31.34 -8.63 14.49
C ALA A 37 -30.17 -8.14 15.37
N ASN A 38 -30.22 -6.86 15.77
CA ASN A 38 -29.30 -6.25 16.74
C ASN A 38 -29.68 -6.71 18.15
N SER A 39 -29.03 -7.74 18.68
CA SER A 39 -29.32 -8.27 20.01
C SER A 39 -28.12 -9.05 20.55
N ASP A 40 -27.98 -9.09 21.87
CA ASP A 40 -26.92 -9.87 22.53
C ASP A 40 -27.16 -11.38 22.40
N ASP A 41 -26.09 -12.17 22.54
CA ASP A 41 -26.14 -13.63 22.43
C ASP A 41 -26.97 -14.26 23.56
N GLU A 42 -26.98 -13.65 24.75
CA GLU A 42 -27.78 -14.09 25.91
C GLU A 42 -29.30 -14.00 25.67
N HIS A 43 -29.72 -13.19 24.69
CA HIS A 43 -31.12 -12.99 24.32
C HIS A 43 -31.57 -13.88 23.15
N LEU A 44 -30.74 -14.84 22.73
CA LEU A 44 -31.06 -15.85 21.72
C LEU A 44 -31.94 -16.97 22.30
N VAL A 45 -33.23 -16.70 22.53
CA VAL A 45 -34.21 -17.73 22.93
C VAL A 45 -34.87 -18.44 21.74
N ASP A 46 -35.22 -19.72 21.93
CA ASP A 46 -35.71 -20.64 20.89
C ASP A 46 -37.09 -20.29 20.28
N ALA A 47 -37.20 -20.69 19.00
CA ALA A 47 -38.32 -20.81 18.03
C ALA A 47 -39.58 -19.91 18.10
N ASP A 48 -40.13 -19.60 19.27
CA ASP A 48 -41.41 -18.88 19.42
C ASP A 48 -41.29 -17.47 20.03
N GLY A 49 -40.08 -17.08 20.47
CA GLY A 49 -39.78 -15.73 20.94
C GLY A 49 -39.33 -14.81 19.82
N ARG A 50 -40.07 -13.73 19.53
CA ARG A 50 -39.57 -12.65 18.66
C ARG A 50 -38.35 -12.03 19.34
N ALA A 51 -37.15 -12.33 18.86
CA ALA A 51 -35.96 -11.57 19.21
C ALA A 51 -36.22 -10.10 18.84
N LEU A 52 -36.41 -9.25 19.85
CA LEU A 52 -36.60 -7.83 19.65
C LEU A 52 -35.25 -7.27 19.22
N SER A 53 -35.17 -6.76 17.99
CA SER A 53 -34.00 -5.99 17.58
C SER A 53 -33.96 -4.73 18.42
N GLN A 54 -32.85 -4.54 19.13
CA GLN A 54 -32.56 -3.28 19.80
C GLN A 54 -32.34 -2.17 18.76
N SER A 55 -32.41 -0.91 19.22
CA SER A 55 -32.11 0.25 18.38
C SER A 55 -30.71 0.13 17.76
N PRO A 56 -30.46 0.59 16.52
CA PRO A 56 -29.13 0.61 15.92
C PRO A 56 -28.09 1.41 16.73
N GLU A 57 -28.56 2.34 17.57
CA GLU A 57 -27.71 3.18 18.43
C GLU A 57 -27.20 2.43 19.68
N VAL A 58 -27.79 1.28 20.00
CA VAL A 58 -27.36 0.44 21.13
C VAL A 58 -26.35 -0.58 20.64
N PHE A 59 -25.15 -0.53 21.22
CA PHE A 59 -24.10 -1.51 20.97
C PHE A 59 -24.49 -2.86 21.59
N THR A 60 -24.47 -3.91 20.76
CA THR A 60 -24.70 -5.31 21.14
C THR A 60 -23.58 -6.19 20.58
N ASP A 61 -23.56 -7.47 20.96
CA ASP A 61 -22.68 -8.47 20.36
C ASP A 61 -22.75 -8.52 18.81
N MET A 62 -23.89 -8.12 18.23
CA MET A 62 -24.09 -8.09 16.78
C MET A 62 -23.65 -6.80 16.09
N SER A 63 -23.32 -5.72 16.81
CA SER A 63 -23.06 -4.41 16.20
C SER A 63 -21.95 -4.43 15.15
N VAL A 64 -20.84 -5.12 15.41
CA VAL A 64 -19.73 -5.25 14.45
C VAL A 64 -20.16 -6.04 13.21
N ALA A 65 -20.83 -7.17 13.40
CA ALA A 65 -21.30 -8.01 12.29
C ALA A 65 -22.36 -7.30 11.42
N LEU A 66 -23.16 -6.41 12.01
CA LEU A 66 -24.12 -5.58 11.27
C LEU A 66 -23.43 -4.51 10.41
N ILE A 67 -22.44 -3.81 10.97
CA ILE A 67 -21.64 -2.82 10.21
C ILE A 67 -20.86 -3.49 9.07
N LEU A 68 -20.29 -4.68 9.33
CA LEU A 68 -19.65 -5.47 8.28
C LEU A 68 -20.64 -5.85 7.19
N ARG A 69 -21.86 -6.29 7.56
CA ARG A 69 -22.91 -6.65 6.61
C ARG A 69 -23.34 -5.47 5.74
N GLU A 70 -23.43 -4.26 6.29
CA GLU A 70 -23.76 -3.04 5.52
C GLU A 70 -22.67 -2.68 4.51
N SER A 71 -21.40 -2.77 4.90
CA SER A 71 -20.26 -2.50 4.02
C SER A 71 -19.92 -3.64 3.05
N PHE A 72 -20.52 -4.83 3.23
CA PHE A 72 -20.19 -6.04 2.47
C PHE A 72 -20.27 -5.89 0.95
N PRO A 73 -21.33 -5.31 0.33
CA PRO A 73 -21.43 -5.23 -1.12
C PRO A 73 -20.31 -4.39 -1.75
N ILE A 74 -19.89 -3.32 -1.06
CA ILE A 74 -18.79 -2.45 -1.47
C ILE A 74 -17.49 -3.23 -1.40
N ARG A 75 -17.21 -3.88 -0.26
CA ARG A 75 -16.00 -4.68 -0.06
C ARG A 75 -15.89 -5.84 -1.04
N LEU A 76 -17.00 -6.50 -1.36
CA LEU A 76 -17.05 -7.58 -2.35
C LEU A 76 -16.83 -7.08 -3.78
N THR A 77 -17.33 -5.90 -4.12
CA THR A 77 -17.04 -5.27 -5.42
C THR A 77 -15.55 -4.96 -5.57
N ILE A 78 -14.92 -4.44 -4.50
CA ILE A 78 -13.48 -4.19 -4.43
C ILE A 78 -12.70 -5.51 -4.56
N ALA A 79 -13.08 -6.56 -3.84
CA ALA A 79 -12.43 -7.87 -3.93
C ALA A 79 -12.53 -8.48 -5.33
N LYS A 80 -13.69 -8.37 -5.99
CA LYS A 80 -13.86 -8.78 -7.40
C LYS A 80 -12.96 -7.97 -8.33
N PHE A 81 -12.84 -6.65 -8.13
CA PHE A 81 -11.92 -5.80 -8.89
C PHE A 81 -10.45 -6.20 -8.67
N LEU A 82 -10.10 -6.55 -7.43
CA LEU A 82 -8.77 -7.03 -7.06
C LEU A 82 -8.40 -8.30 -7.81
N ASN A 83 -9.29 -9.29 -7.77
CA ASN A 83 -9.02 -10.66 -8.20
C ASN A 83 -9.37 -10.94 -9.67
N ASN A 84 -9.89 -9.95 -10.39
CA ASN A 84 -10.24 -10.14 -11.79
C ASN A 84 -8.98 -10.23 -12.68
N VAL A 85 -8.65 -11.44 -13.10
CA VAL A 85 -7.51 -11.74 -13.97
C VAL A 85 -7.71 -11.22 -15.40
N GLN A 86 -8.97 -11.13 -15.87
CA GLN A 86 -9.30 -10.72 -17.23
C GLN A 86 -9.37 -9.19 -17.39
N ASN A 87 -9.73 -8.47 -16.32
CA ASN A 87 -9.80 -7.02 -16.29
C ASN A 87 -9.06 -6.50 -15.06
N LYS A 88 -7.82 -6.03 -15.26
CA LYS A 88 -6.94 -5.49 -14.20
C LYS A 88 -7.45 -4.20 -13.55
N GLY A 89 -8.61 -3.71 -13.99
CA GLY A 89 -9.16 -2.43 -13.57
C GLY A 89 -8.53 -1.27 -14.33
N SER A 90 -9.23 -0.13 -14.40
CA SER A 90 -8.59 1.08 -14.92
C SER A 90 -7.61 1.64 -13.88
N TYR A 91 -6.49 2.21 -14.34
CA TYR A 91 -5.53 2.90 -13.47
C TYR A 91 -6.21 3.92 -12.54
N ARG A 92 -7.22 4.64 -13.06
CA ARG A 92 -8.02 5.61 -12.30
C ARG A 92 -8.80 4.97 -11.15
N GLU A 93 -9.38 3.79 -11.35
CA GLU A 93 -10.08 3.06 -10.29
C GLU A 93 -9.11 2.56 -9.23
N THR A 94 -7.96 2.01 -9.64
CA THR A 94 -6.88 1.59 -8.73
C THR A 94 -6.44 2.75 -7.85
N LEU A 95 -6.19 3.93 -8.44
CA LEU A 95 -5.80 5.12 -7.69
C LEU A 95 -6.88 5.62 -6.74
N ARG A 96 -8.14 5.60 -7.17
CA ARG A 96 -9.27 6.01 -6.32
C ARG A 96 -9.38 5.10 -5.09
N LEU A 97 -9.26 3.79 -5.28
CA LEU A 97 -9.30 2.83 -4.19
C LEU A 97 -8.06 2.97 -3.29
N HIS A 98 -6.89 3.20 -3.87
CA HIS A 98 -5.67 3.47 -3.11
C HIS A 98 -5.86 4.70 -2.20
N ALA A 99 -6.32 5.83 -2.74
CA ALA A 99 -6.57 7.05 -1.98
C ALA A 99 -7.64 6.88 -0.88
N LEU A 100 -8.61 5.98 -1.08
CA LEU A 100 -9.64 5.69 -0.07
C LEU A 100 -9.08 4.91 1.12
N HIS A 101 -8.15 3.97 0.89
CA HIS A 101 -7.69 3.03 1.91
C HIS A 101 -6.41 3.45 2.63
N VAL A 102 -5.54 4.25 1.99
CA VAL A 102 -4.28 4.71 2.57
C VAL A 102 -4.45 5.49 3.89
N PRO A 103 -5.45 6.38 4.06
CA PRO A 103 -5.63 7.11 5.33
C PRO A 103 -5.88 6.22 6.55
N PHE A 104 -6.31 4.97 6.35
CA PHE A 104 -6.56 4.02 7.44
C PHE A 104 -5.38 3.07 7.65
N PHE A 105 -4.31 3.17 6.88
CA PHE A 105 -3.27 2.16 6.84
C PHE A 105 -2.52 2.03 8.17
N GLY A 106 -2.09 3.15 8.77
CA GLY A 106 -1.41 3.10 10.07
C GLY A 106 -2.31 2.65 11.22
N ALA A 107 -3.59 3.09 11.24
CA ALA A 107 -4.56 2.55 12.21
C ALA A 107 -4.75 1.03 12.03
N ALA A 108 -4.70 0.54 10.78
CA ALA A 108 -4.82 -0.87 10.49
C ALA A 108 -3.60 -1.73 10.85
N LEU A 109 -2.46 -1.11 11.21
CA LEU A 109 -1.31 -1.84 11.76
C LEU A 109 -1.53 -2.25 13.22
N THR A 110 -2.39 -1.53 13.95
CA THR A 110 -2.66 -1.77 15.38
C THR A 110 -4.07 -2.28 15.63
N GLU A 111 -5.05 -1.86 14.83
CA GLU A 111 -6.46 -2.18 15.03
C GLU A 111 -6.98 -3.18 13.99
N PRO A 112 -7.42 -4.39 14.41
CA PRO A 112 -7.95 -5.41 13.52
C PRO A 112 -9.20 -4.98 12.73
N ALA A 113 -9.94 -3.98 13.21
CA ALA A 113 -11.14 -3.46 12.56
C ALA A 113 -10.85 -2.94 11.13
N TYR A 114 -9.63 -2.49 10.86
CA TYR A 114 -9.21 -1.97 9.56
C TYR A 114 -8.45 -2.99 8.70
N ALA A 115 -8.43 -4.29 9.06
CA ALA A 115 -7.71 -5.33 8.33
C ALA A 115 -8.07 -5.38 6.83
N PHE A 116 -9.34 -5.17 6.48
CA PHE A 116 -9.77 -5.06 5.09
C PHE A 116 -9.12 -3.89 4.36
N SER A 117 -9.00 -2.73 5.02
CA SER A 117 -8.38 -1.53 4.47
C SER A 117 -6.89 -1.70 4.30
N ARG A 118 -6.20 -2.29 5.29
CA ARG A 118 -4.77 -2.66 5.20
C ARG A 118 -4.51 -3.48 3.96
N LYS A 119 -5.22 -4.61 3.83
CA LYS A 119 -5.04 -5.56 2.73
C LYS A 119 -5.37 -4.96 1.37
N THR A 120 -6.48 -4.24 1.25
CA THR A 120 -6.84 -3.54 0.00
C THR A 120 -5.81 -2.48 -0.36
N GLY A 121 -5.30 -1.74 0.62
CA GLY A 121 -4.23 -0.76 0.45
C GLY A 121 -2.96 -1.38 -0.13
N VAL A 122 -2.49 -2.50 0.44
CA VAL A 122 -1.32 -3.25 -0.07
C VAL A 122 -1.54 -3.72 -1.50
N GLU A 123 -2.69 -4.34 -1.80
CA GLU A 123 -2.97 -4.84 -3.14
C GLU A 123 -3.08 -3.70 -4.18
N MET A 124 -3.64 -2.55 -3.79
CA MET A 124 -3.65 -1.35 -4.63
C MET A 124 -2.24 -0.79 -4.85
N ALA A 125 -1.39 -0.79 -3.82
CA ALA A 125 0.01 -0.41 -3.93
C ALA A 125 0.75 -1.32 -4.92
N LEU A 126 0.56 -2.64 -4.83
CA LEU A 126 1.13 -3.61 -5.77
C LEU A 126 0.69 -3.36 -7.20
N LYS A 127 -0.63 -3.25 -7.47
CA LYS A 127 -1.14 -2.97 -8.82
C LYS A 127 -0.59 -1.67 -9.40
N THR A 128 -0.51 -0.65 -8.56
CA THR A 128 0.02 0.67 -8.91
C THR A 128 1.51 0.61 -9.25
N TYR A 129 2.27 -0.11 -8.43
CA TYR A 129 3.70 -0.32 -8.62
C TYR A 129 3.95 -1.13 -9.90
N TYR A 130 3.23 -2.23 -10.13
CA TYR A 130 3.35 -3.04 -11.34
C TYR A 130 2.95 -2.32 -12.62
N ALA A 131 2.01 -1.37 -12.54
CA ALA A 131 1.73 -0.50 -13.69
C ALA A 131 2.98 0.32 -14.05
N ALA A 132 3.67 0.90 -13.05
CA ALA A 132 4.88 1.70 -13.23
C ALA A 132 6.11 0.85 -13.58
N ARG A 133 6.12 -0.40 -13.12
CA ARG A 133 7.22 -1.36 -13.20
C ARG A 133 6.69 -2.75 -13.60
N PRO A 134 6.30 -2.96 -14.88
CA PRO A 134 5.79 -4.25 -15.34
C PRO A 134 6.79 -5.40 -15.15
N ARG A 135 8.09 -5.10 -15.12
CA ARG A 135 9.16 -6.08 -14.88
C ARG A 135 9.19 -6.67 -13.47
N ALA A 136 8.63 -5.96 -12.49
CA ALA A 136 8.55 -6.42 -11.11
C ALA A 136 7.33 -7.33 -10.86
N ALA A 137 6.38 -7.36 -11.81
CA ALA A 137 5.19 -8.19 -11.68
C ALA A 137 5.56 -9.68 -11.84
N PRO A 138 4.87 -10.60 -11.13
CA PRO A 138 5.04 -12.03 -11.35
C PRO A 138 4.74 -12.40 -12.82
N VAL A 139 5.53 -13.29 -13.41
CA VAL A 139 5.31 -13.78 -14.77
C VAL A 139 3.94 -14.46 -14.85
N GLN A 140 2.97 -13.82 -15.50
CA GLN A 140 1.67 -14.44 -15.76
C GLN A 140 1.83 -15.43 -16.92
N ILE A 141 2.02 -16.72 -16.61
CA ILE A 141 1.85 -17.79 -17.60
C ILE A 141 0.36 -17.85 -17.90
N SER A 142 -0.10 -17.13 -18.93
CA SER A 142 -1.40 -17.44 -19.52
C SER A 142 -1.31 -18.81 -20.19
N PRO A 143 -2.12 -19.81 -19.80
CA PRO A 143 -2.19 -21.04 -20.55
C PRO A 143 -2.91 -20.74 -21.88
N GLY A 144 -2.18 -20.75 -23.00
CA GLY A 144 -2.80 -21.01 -24.31
C GLY A 144 -2.77 -19.92 -25.38
N PHE A 145 -2.01 -18.82 -25.26
CA PHE A 145 -1.79 -17.93 -26.41
C PHE A 145 -0.31 -17.93 -26.83
N PRO A 146 0.03 -18.36 -28.06
CA PRO A 146 1.39 -18.26 -28.55
C PRO A 146 1.76 -16.77 -28.64
N ILE A 147 2.90 -16.41 -28.03
CA ILE A 147 3.52 -15.10 -28.16
C ILE A 147 3.82 -14.90 -29.65
N SER A 148 3.02 -14.07 -30.32
CA SER A 148 3.29 -13.69 -31.70
C SER A 148 4.60 -12.89 -31.73
N PRO A 149 5.60 -13.28 -32.54
CA PRO A 149 6.93 -12.67 -32.52
C PRO A 149 6.99 -11.30 -33.23
N ASN A 150 5.86 -10.60 -33.37
CA ASN A 150 5.79 -9.40 -34.19
C ASN A 150 4.86 -8.32 -33.61
N GLU A 151 5.24 -7.75 -32.45
CA GLU A 151 4.75 -6.43 -32.06
C GLU A 151 5.92 -5.55 -31.60
N ASN A 152 6.61 -4.98 -32.59
CA ASN A 152 7.57 -3.88 -32.43
C ASN A 152 6.82 -2.54 -32.20
N ARG A 153 5.79 -2.55 -31.34
CA ARG A 153 5.07 -1.36 -30.89
C ARG A 153 5.33 -1.21 -29.40
N PHE A 154 5.98 -0.12 -29.01
CA PHE A 154 6.05 0.31 -27.62
C PHE A 154 4.64 0.25 -27.01
N SER A 155 4.43 -0.63 -26.04
CA SER A 155 3.16 -0.77 -25.36
C SER A 155 2.85 0.51 -24.58
N GLY A 156 1.58 0.82 -24.30
CA GLY A 156 1.23 1.90 -23.36
C GLY A 156 1.89 1.71 -21.99
N ALA A 157 2.12 0.45 -21.59
CA ALA A 157 2.89 0.09 -20.40
C ALA A 157 4.36 0.55 -20.47
N ASP A 158 4.98 0.53 -21.66
CA ASP A 158 6.35 0.99 -21.86
C ASP A 158 6.45 2.52 -21.74
N HIS A 159 5.40 3.25 -22.13
CA HIS A 159 5.35 4.71 -22.01
C HIS A 159 5.19 5.15 -20.55
N TYR A 160 4.27 4.53 -19.80
CA TYR A 160 4.09 4.84 -18.38
C TYR A 160 5.31 4.41 -17.55
N ALA A 161 5.95 3.27 -17.87
CA ALA A 161 7.19 2.87 -17.21
C ALA A 161 8.37 3.83 -17.49
N ARG A 162 8.44 4.42 -18.69
CA ARG A 162 9.41 5.49 -18.96
C ARG A 162 9.07 6.75 -18.18
N LEU A 163 7.78 7.12 -18.15
CA LEU A 163 7.30 8.29 -17.42
C LEU A 163 7.49 8.15 -15.91
N SER A 164 7.42 6.94 -15.35
CA SER A 164 7.72 6.68 -13.95
C SER A 164 9.22 6.82 -13.63
N ILE A 165 10.11 6.78 -14.62
CA ILE A 165 11.55 7.01 -14.45
C ILE A 165 11.89 8.49 -14.67
N THR A 166 11.42 9.09 -15.77
CA THR A 166 11.85 10.44 -16.18
C THR A 166 10.88 11.54 -15.75
N GLY A 167 9.64 11.21 -15.41
CA GLY A 167 8.59 12.18 -15.06
C GLY A 167 8.66 12.63 -13.60
N GLY A 168 8.26 13.88 -13.33
CA GLY A 168 8.16 14.45 -11.99
C GLY A 168 6.78 14.30 -11.34
N GLY A 169 6.62 14.91 -10.16
CA GLY A 169 5.33 15.04 -9.47
C GLY A 169 4.61 13.71 -9.22
N PHE A 170 3.39 13.61 -9.75
CA PHE A 170 2.45 12.50 -9.57
C PHE A 170 3.03 11.12 -9.94
N PHE A 171 3.73 11.00 -11.08
CA PHE A 171 4.28 9.73 -11.57
C PHE A 171 5.38 9.17 -10.65
N ARG A 172 6.15 10.07 -10.03
CA ARG A 172 7.15 9.75 -9.01
C ARG A 172 6.47 9.39 -7.69
N TYR A 173 5.57 10.25 -7.23
CA TYR A 173 4.96 10.17 -5.91
C TYR A 173 4.19 8.88 -5.71
N ILE A 174 3.34 8.51 -6.67
CA ILE A 174 2.49 7.32 -6.56
C ILE A 174 3.32 6.04 -6.47
N THR A 175 4.37 5.93 -7.26
CA THR A 175 5.26 4.78 -7.24
C THR A 175 6.01 4.71 -5.90
N HIS A 176 6.44 5.86 -5.37
CA HIS A 176 7.11 5.94 -4.07
C HIS A 176 6.17 5.61 -2.90
N LEU A 177 4.94 6.11 -2.91
CA LEU A 177 3.92 5.80 -1.91
C LEU A 177 3.64 4.29 -1.89
N ALA A 178 3.52 3.66 -3.06
CA ALA A 178 3.36 2.21 -3.15
C ALA A 178 4.56 1.46 -2.54
N THR A 179 5.80 1.91 -2.78
CA THR A 179 7.00 1.34 -2.15
C THR A 179 6.96 1.44 -0.63
N VAL A 180 6.58 2.59 -0.07
CA VAL A 180 6.51 2.79 1.39
C VAL A 180 5.47 1.87 2.02
N LEU A 181 4.27 1.77 1.43
CA LEU A 181 3.21 0.90 1.95
C LEU A 181 3.60 -0.58 1.92
N VAL A 182 4.28 -1.02 0.85
CA VAL A 182 4.82 -2.37 0.75
C VAL A 182 5.88 -2.64 1.82
N ALA A 183 6.77 -1.68 2.09
CA ALA A 183 7.79 -1.80 3.13
C ALA A 183 7.20 -1.83 4.54
N LEU A 184 6.18 -1.01 4.81
CA LEU A 184 5.45 -1.01 6.08
C LEU A 184 4.73 -2.34 6.33
N GLU A 185 4.07 -2.87 5.30
CA GLU A 185 3.43 -4.19 5.39
C GLU A 185 4.46 -5.28 5.70
N LEU A 186 5.61 -5.28 5.01
CA LEU A 186 6.70 -6.22 5.27
C LEU A 186 7.25 -6.10 6.70
N HIS A 187 7.42 -4.87 7.18
CA HIS A 187 7.85 -4.60 8.55
C HIS A 187 6.89 -5.22 9.56
N SER A 188 5.59 -4.98 9.37
CA SER A 188 4.54 -5.49 10.26
C SER A 188 4.42 -7.01 10.20
N GLN A 189 4.46 -7.64 9.01
CA GLN A 189 4.49 -9.12 8.87
C GLN A 189 5.66 -9.72 9.65
N LEU A 190 6.86 -9.16 9.48
CA LEU A 190 8.07 -9.67 10.14
C LEU A 190 8.11 -9.45 11.65
N GLN A 191 7.38 -8.45 12.17
CA GLN A 191 7.22 -8.23 13.61
C GLN A 191 6.16 -9.16 14.23
N GLU A 192 5.02 -9.34 13.55
CA GLU A 192 3.93 -10.23 13.98
C GLU A 192 4.38 -11.71 14.00
N ASP A 193 5.20 -12.13 13.03
CA ASP A 193 5.68 -13.50 12.87
C ASP A 193 6.54 -14.01 14.06
N ILE A 194 7.21 -13.11 14.80
CA ILE A 194 7.99 -13.46 16.00
C ILE A 194 7.09 -14.07 17.09
N ALA A 195 5.79 -13.77 17.09
CA ALA A 195 4.86 -14.24 18.11
C ALA A 195 4.27 -15.64 17.84
N ILE A 196 4.23 -16.12 16.59
CA ILE A 196 3.42 -17.32 16.21
C ILE A 196 4.23 -18.40 15.45
N GLY A 197 5.45 -18.11 14.99
CA GLY A 197 6.37 -19.15 14.50
C GLY A 197 6.03 -19.76 13.12
N LEU A 198 5.26 -19.06 12.29
CA LEU A 198 5.09 -19.38 10.85
C LEU A 198 5.91 -18.40 10.00
N PRO A 199 6.57 -18.82 8.90
CA PRO A 199 7.10 -17.90 7.90
C PRO A 199 6.07 -17.78 6.73
N ALA A 200 6.04 -16.73 5.90
CA ALA A 200 7.10 -15.80 5.53
C ALA A 200 6.51 -14.49 5.00
N ALA A 201 7.25 -13.40 5.20
CA ALA A 201 7.14 -12.18 4.41
C ALA A 201 6.84 -12.50 2.94
N ARG A 202 5.75 -11.92 2.44
CA ARG A 202 5.24 -12.16 1.08
C ARG A 202 6.35 -11.93 0.03
N PRO A 203 6.75 -12.96 -0.76
CA PRO A 203 7.88 -12.84 -1.69
C PRO A 203 7.70 -11.77 -2.77
N ASP A 204 6.47 -11.53 -3.21
CA ASP A 204 6.11 -10.49 -4.16
C ASP A 204 6.35 -9.08 -3.59
N LEU A 205 6.09 -8.87 -2.29
CA LEU A 205 6.41 -7.62 -1.59
C LEU A 205 7.92 -7.39 -1.52
N ILE A 206 8.70 -8.43 -1.19
CA ILE A 206 10.17 -8.37 -1.15
C ILE A 206 10.73 -7.99 -2.54
N ASN A 207 10.21 -8.63 -3.60
CA ASN A 207 10.62 -8.33 -4.97
C ASN A 207 10.32 -6.88 -5.36
N VAL A 208 9.14 -6.35 -4.99
CA VAL A 208 8.79 -4.95 -5.24
C VAL A 208 9.73 -4.00 -4.51
N LEU A 209 10.05 -4.28 -3.26
CA LEU A 209 10.95 -3.43 -2.48
C LEU A 209 12.37 -3.40 -3.08
N GLN A 210 12.91 -4.56 -3.47
CA GLN A 210 14.21 -4.64 -4.13
C GLN A 210 14.21 -3.97 -5.52
N ASP A 211 13.14 -4.14 -6.30
CA ASP A 211 12.98 -3.42 -7.58
C ASP A 211 12.85 -1.90 -7.37
N ALA A 212 12.25 -1.45 -6.27
CA ALA A 212 12.08 -0.02 -5.97
C ALA A 212 13.41 0.68 -5.70
N LYS A 213 14.36 -0.01 -5.07
CA LYS A 213 15.75 0.45 -4.94
C LYS A 213 16.42 0.63 -6.30
N LEU A 214 16.21 -0.29 -7.24
CA LEU A 214 16.73 -0.16 -8.61
C LEU A 214 16.03 0.97 -9.37
N TRP A 215 14.71 1.03 -9.32
CA TRP A 215 13.91 2.07 -9.97
C TRP A 215 14.30 3.46 -9.51
N SER A 216 14.39 3.68 -8.20
CA SER A 216 14.75 4.99 -7.63
C SER A 216 16.18 5.41 -7.99
N LEU A 217 17.12 4.46 -8.12
CA LEU A 217 18.46 4.75 -8.66
C LEU A 217 18.42 5.17 -10.13
N GLN A 218 17.66 4.44 -10.96
CA GLN A 218 17.50 4.76 -12.39
C GLN A 218 16.92 6.17 -12.60
N ARG A 219 16.10 6.65 -11.66
CA ARG A 219 15.62 8.04 -11.68
C ARG A 219 16.75 9.05 -11.47
N VAL A 220 17.60 8.82 -10.47
CA VAL A 220 18.76 9.70 -10.20
C VAL A 220 19.72 9.68 -11.41
N GLU A 221 19.97 8.51 -11.98
CA GLU A 221 20.77 8.36 -13.22
C GLU A 221 20.13 9.05 -14.43
N ALA A 222 18.80 9.14 -14.48
CA ALA A 222 18.06 9.88 -15.50
C ALA A 222 18.01 11.41 -15.26
N GLY A 223 18.64 11.91 -14.19
CA GLY A 223 18.75 13.34 -13.89
C GLY A 223 17.76 13.85 -12.83
N ASP A 224 17.07 12.97 -12.10
CA ASP A 224 16.27 13.39 -10.93
C ASP A 224 17.21 13.90 -9.82
N THR A 225 17.12 15.19 -9.49
CA THR A 225 17.94 15.84 -8.47
C THR A 225 17.46 15.55 -7.05
N ASN A 226 16.26 14.97 -6.90
CA ASN A 226 15.73 14.58 -5.60
C ASN A 226 16.21 13.18 -5.19
N ALA A 227 17.31 13.13 -4.44
CA ALA A 227 17.90 11.89 -3.93
C ALA A 227 17.09 11.20 -2.82
N LYS A 228 16.12 11.89 -2.18
CA LYS A 228 15.39 11.36 -1.01
C LYS A 228 14.71 10.03 -1.31
N GLY A 229 14.11 9.90 -2.49
CA GLY A 229 13.40 8.68 -2.88
C GLY A 229 14.30 7.44 -2.94
N TYR A 230 15.54 7.59 -3.42
CA TYR A 230 16.52 6.50 -3.45
C TYR A 230 17.05 6.18 -2.05
N ILE A 231 17.39 7.20 -1.27
CA ILE A 231 17.89 7.04 0.11
C ILE A 231 16.84 6.29 0.96
N ILE A 232 15.57 6.70 0.90
CA ILE A 232 14.48 6.04 1.61
C ILE A 232 14.30 4.60 1.13
N ALA A 233 14.30 4.34 -0.19
CA ALA A 233 14.17 2.97 -0.70
C ALA A 233 15.31 2.06 -0.21
N VAL A 234 16.56 2.55 -0.17
CA VAL A 234 17.70 1.81 0.38
C VAL A 234 17.55 1.56 1.88
N ALA A 235 17.13 2.57 2.64
CA ALA A 235 16.89 2.45 4.08
C ALA A 235 15.80 1.42 4.40
N LEU A 236 14.70 1.43 3.65
CA LEU A 236 13.60 0.46 3.79
C LEU A 236 14.06 -0.97 3.46
N CYS A 237 14.84 -1.16 2.38
CA CYS A 237 15.46 -2.47 2.08
C CYS A 237 16.34 -2.94 3.25
N ALA A 238 17.23 -2.06 3.75
CA ALA A 238 18.13 -2.39 4.86
C ALA A 238 17.37 -2.76 6.15
N ASN A 239 16.25 -2.09 6.42
CA ASN A 239 15.39 -2.40 7.56
C ASN A 239 14.80 -3.82 7.44
N VAL A 240 14.23 -4.15 6.28
CA VAL A 240 13.63 -5.46 5.99
C VAL A 240 14.70 -6.55 5.99
N ASP A 241 15.86 -6.31 5.38
CA ASP A 241 16.97 -7.27 5.37
C ASP A 241 17.49 -7.56 6.79
N ALA A 242 17.56 -6.55 7.65
CA ALA A 242 17.95 -6.71 9.05
C ALA A 242 16.89 -7.48 9.88
N LEU A 243 15.60 -7.24 9.61
CA LEU A 243 14.49 -8.00 10.22
C LEU A 243 14.52 -9.48 9.81
N LEU A 244 14.74 -9.77 8.53
CA LEU A 244 14.89 -11.14 8.02
C LEU A 244 16.08 -11.88 8.64
N GLN A 245 17.13 -11.14 9.02
CA GLN A 245 18.33 -11.68 9.67
C GLN A 245 18.22 -11.71 11.20
N SER A 246 17.09 -11.29 11.78
CA SER A 246 16.86 -11.20 13.23
C SER A 246 17.93 -10.38 13.97
N VAL A 247 18.42 -9.31 13.34
CA VAL A 247 19.41 -8.39 13.94
C VAL A 247 18.78 -7.63 15.11
N ARG A 248 19.57 -7.34 16.16
CA ARG A 248 19.11 -6.56 17.31
C ARG A 248 18.70 -5.14 16.89
N THR A 249 17.71 -4.56 17.57
CA THR A 249 17.17 -3.22 17.25
C THR A 249 18.26 -2.14 17.14
N ASP A 250 19.15 -2.04 18.14
CA ASP A 250 20.24 -1.03 18.14
C ASP A 250 21.21 -1.17 16.95
N ASP A 251 21.49 -2.41 16.55
CA ASP A 251 22.36 -2.71 15.40
C ASP A 251 21.61 -2.49 14.08
N ARG A 252 20.29 -2.68 14.08
CA ARG A 252 19.40 -2.41 12.94
C ARG A 252 19.34 -0.92 12.62
N GLU A 253 19.17 -0.05 13.62
CA GLU A 253 19.12 1.41 13.37
C GLU A 253 20.40 1.91 12.73
N ARG A 254 21.55 1.47 13.29
CA ARG A 254 22.87 1.77 12.73
C ARG A 254 23.00 1.26 11.30
N HIS A 255 22.58 0.01 11.05
CA HIS A 255 22.62 -0.58 9.70
C HIS A 255 21.80 0.22 8.68
N VAL A 256 20.61 0.66 9.06
CA VAL A 256 19.72 1.46 8.21
C VAL A 256 20.33 2.83 7.93
N VAL A 257 20.85 3.51 8.96
CA VAL A 257 21.50 4.82 8.84
C VAL A 257 22.75 4.73 7.95
N ASP A 258 23.60 3.73 8.15
CA ASP A 258 24.80 3.52 7.34
C ASP A 258 24.45 3.29 5.87
N ALA A 259 23.42 2.47 5.60
CA ALA A 259 22.93 2.22 4.26
C ALA A 259 22.37 3.50 3.60
N ALA A 260 21.63 4.32 4.35
CA ALA A 260 21.08 5.60 3.88
C ALA A 260 22.18 6.62 3.56
N ILE A 261 23.21 6.73 4.42
CA ILE A 261 24.36 7.61 4.21
C ILE A 261 25.10 7.20 2.93
N GLU A 262 25.35 5.90 2.75
CA GLU A 262 26.04 5.39 1.56
C GLU A 262 25.23 5.61 0.27
N ALA A 263 23.91 5.43 0.33
CA ALA A 263 23.01 5.79 -0.77
C ALA A 263 23.12 7.29 -1.13
N GLY A 264 23.17 8.15 -0.11
CA GLY A 264 23.37 9.60 -0.29
C GLY A 264 24.70 9.93 -0.97
N ARG A 265 25.80 9.30 -0.54
CA ARG A 265 27.11 9.47 -1.20
C ARG A 265 27.06 9.08 -2.68
N ARG A 266 26.44 7.94 -2.98
CA ARG A 266 26.26 7.47 -4.36
C ARG A 266 25.46 8.45 -5.21
N CYS A 267 24.38 9.02 -4.69
CA CYS A 267 23.62 10.08 -5.39
C CYS A 267 24.51 11.29 -5.69
N VAL A 268 25.30 11.74 -4.71
CA VAL A 268 26.23 12.87 -4.90
C VAL A 268 27.24 12.56 -6.01
N GLU A 269 27.78 11.33 -6.07
CA GLU A 269 28.70 10.94 -7.16
C GLU A 269 28.04 10.98 -8.53
N ILE A 270 26.83 10.44 -8.66
CA ILE A 270 26.07 10.44 -9.92
C ILE A 270 25.78 11.87 -10.36
N LEU A 271 25.24 12.69 -9.47
CA LEU A 271 24.89 14.09 -9.77
C LEU A 271 26.12 14.93 -10.09
N LYS A 272 27.27 14.69 -9.44
CA LYS A 272 28.54 15.37 -9.77
C LYS A 272 29.05 14.99 -11.16
N ARG A 273 28.93 13.72 -11.56
CA ARG A 273 29.30 13.28 -12.93
C ARG A 273 28.40 13.97 -13.95
N SER A 274 27.09 13.96 -13.72
CA SER A 274 26.12 14.65 -14.59
C SER A 274 26.32 16.16 -14.64
N ALA A 275 26.74 16.81 -13.55
CA ALA A 275 27.06 18.23 -13.53
C ALA A 275 28.40 18.58 -14.19
N GLY A 276 29.39 17.68 -14.13
CA GLY A 276 30.68 17.85 -14.80
C GLY A 276 30.58 17.83 -16.33
N ASP A 277 29.59 17.10 -16.87
CA ASP A 277 29.26 17.09 -18.30
C ASP A 277 28.56 18.39 -18.77
N ILE A 278 28.06 19.23 -17.85
CA ILE A 278 27.40 20.53 -18.16
C ILE A 278 28.43 21.67 -18.17
N THR A 279 29.65 21.42 -18.65
CA THR A 279 30.60 22.51 -18.89
C THR A 279 30.33 23.15 -20.27
N ALA A 280 29.77 24.36 -20.21
CA ALA A 280 29.71 25.41 -21.24
C ALA A 280 28.51 25.47 -22.21
N GLU A 281 27.29 25.62 -21.70
CA GLU A 281 26.28 26.43 -22.39
C GLU A 281 25.75 27.53 -21.45
N VAL A 282 26.12 28.77 -21.78
CA VAL A 282 25.62 29.98 -21.11
C VAL A 282 24.16 30.17 -21.52
N TYR A 283 23.22 29.87 -20.62
CA TYR A 283 21.82 30.21 -20.82
C TYR A 283 21.60 31.72 -20.60
N PRO A 284 20.90 32.43 -21.51
CA PRO A 284 20.55 33.83 -21.33
C PRO A 284 19.56 33.99 -20.17
N ALA A 285 19.75 35.05 -19.38
CA ALA A 285 19.20 35.25 -18.04
C ALA A 285 17.70 35.61 -17.96
N ASP A 286 16.92 35.47 -19.03
CA ASP A 286 15.53 35.93 -19.06
C ASP A 286 14.59 34.85 -19.60
N GLU A 287 14.08 34.00 -18.72
CA GLU A 287 12.74 33.38 -18.84
C GLU A 287 12.39 32.62 -17.55
N ASP A 288 12.17 33.36 -16.46
CA ASP A 288 11.60 32.82 -15.23
C ASP A 288 10.11 33.22 -15.18
N GLN A 289 9.25 32.46 -15.87
CA GLN A 289 7.80 32.71 -15.90
C GLN A 289 6.93 31.58 -15.33
N LEU A 290 7.51 30.54 -14.75
CA LEU A 290 6.76 29.65 -13.85
C LEU A 290 7.60 29.32 -12.63
N GLY A 291 7.46 30.17 -11.60
CA GLY A 291 8.11 29.96 -10.32
C GLY A 291 7.69 28.63 -9.67
N PRO A 292 8.61 27.95 -8.96
CA PRO A 292 8.38 26.65 -8.32
C PRO A 292 7.23 26.64 -7.29
N HIS A 293 6.83 27.81 -6.81
CA HIS A 293 5.86 27.98 -5.74
C HIS A 293 4.41 27.60 -6.08
N ALA A 294 4.00 27.70 -7.35
CA ALA A 294 2.60 27.44 -7.73
C ALA A 294 2.23 25.94 -7.69
N ALA A 295 3.23 25.06 -7.80
CA ALA A 295 3.02 23.63 -7.56
C ALA A 295 3.16 23.31 -6.06
N GLU A 296 4.14 23.89 -5.37
CA GLU A 296 4.45 23.57 -3.96
C GLU A 296 3.25 23.77 -3.01
N GLU A 297 2.44 24.83 -3.15
CA GLU A 297 1.34 25.13 -2.21
C GLU A 297 0.16 24.13 -2.22
N GLU A 298 -0.20 23.58 -3.39
CA GLU A 298 -1.29 22.58 -3.48
C GLU A 298 -0.78 21.18 -3.04
N TRP A 299 0.54 20.95 -3.15
CA TRP A 299 1.20 19.71 -2.76
C TRP A 299 1.53 19.63 -1.27
N ASP A 300 1.81 20.75 -0.58
CA ASP A 300 2.05 20.75 0.88
C ASP A 300 0.78 20.43 1.68
N ALA A 301 -0.40 20.81 1.18
CA ALA A 301 -1.69 20.44 1.79
C ALA A 301 -1.98 18.93 1.64
N ILE A 302 -1.59 18.32 0.52
CA ILE A 302 -1.69 16.87 0.28
C ILE A 302 -0.59 16.13 1.05
N GLN A 303 0.64 16.68 1.09
CA GLN A 303 1.70 16.18 1.96
C GLN A 303 1.24 16.15 3.40
N GLY A 304 0.67 17.21 3.98
CA GLY A 304 0.19 17.19 5.37
C GLY A 304 -0.76 16.04 5.74
N ILE A 305 -1.56 15.55 4.79
CA ILE A 305 -2.49 14.41 4.99
C ILE A 305 -1.78 13.05 4.84
N PHE A 306 -0.69 12.98 4.07
CA PHE A 306 0.05 11.73 3.79
C PHE A 306 1.42 11.63 4.50
N TYR A 307 2.01 12.74 4.94
CA TYR A 307 3.33 12.84 5.58
C TYR A 307 3.28 12.46 7.06
N ASP A 308 2.11 12.50 7.70
CA ASP A 308 1.92 12.02 9.07
C ASP A 308 2.13 10.49 9.16
N PHE A 309 2.00 9.76 8.03
CA PHE A 309 2.33 8.34 7.90
C PHE A 309 3.81 8.06 7.57
N THR A 310 4.61 9.10 7.32
CA THR A 310 6.03 8.98 6.92
C THR A 310 6.98 9.62 7.91
N ASN A 311 6.61 9.75 9.19
CA ASN A 311 7.63 9.89 10.21
C ASN A 311 8.55 8.68 10.06
N ILE A 312 9.77 8.90 9.56
CA ILE A 312 10.69 7.83 9.24
C ILE A 312 11.01 7.00 10.48
N ASP A 313 10.91 7.60 11.67
CA ASP A 313 11.07 6.91 12.94
C ASP A 313 9.91 5.94 13.20
N SER A 314 8.65 6.35 12.92
CA SER A 314 7.48 5.45 12.97
C SER A 314 7.56 4.34 11.92
N VAL A 315 8.03 4.65 10.71
CA VAL A 315 8.17 3.71 9.59
C VAL A 315 9.31 2.70 9.82
N LEU A 316 10.37 3.10 10.52
CA LEU A 316 11.51 2.26 10.84
C LEU A 316 11.35 1.54 12.20
N GLY A 317 10.29 1.84 12.94
CA GLY A 317 10.02 1.29 14.26
C GLY A 317 11.03 1.75 15.32
N PHE A 318 11.53 2.98 15.16
CA PHE A 318 12.37 3.68 16.14
C PHE A 318 11.46 4.56 16.97
N ASP A 319 11.27 4.18 18.23
CA ASP A 319 10.46 4.93 19.18
C ASP A 319 11.20 6.25 19.49
N ALA A 320 10.83 7.34 18.80
CA ALA A 320 11.19 8.67 19.27
C ALA A 320 10.39 8.88 20.56
N GLY A 321 11.05 8.66 21.70
CA GLY A 321 10.43 8.65 23.02
C GLY A 321 9.38 9.73 23.17
N SER A 322 8.18 9.29 23.56
CA SER A 322 6.98 10.08 23.79
C SER A 322 7.28 11.50 24.28
N GLU A 323 7.35 12.48 23.39
CA GLU A 323 7.07 13.85 23.78
C GLU A 323 5.57 13.90 24.07
N GLN A 324 5.25 14.14 25.34
CA GLN A 324 3.89 14.33 25.82
C GLN A 324 3.23 15.42 24.96
N VAL A 325 2.29 15.00 24.12
CA VAL A 325 1.30 15.90 23.55
C VAL A 325 0.57 16.54 24.74
N PRO A 326 0.55 17.87 24.89
CA PRO A 326 -0.24 18.49 25.95
C PRO A 326 -1.71 18.18 25.67
N ASP A 327 -2.40 17.71 26.70
CA ASP A 327 -3.83 17.45 26.66
C ASP A 327 -4.57 18.71 26.16
N PRO A 328 -5.35 18.66 25.06
CA PRO A 328 -6.17 19.80 24.68
C PRO A 328 -7.27 20.09 25.71
N PHE A 329 -7.46 19.23 26.72
CA PHE A 329 -8.38 19.39 27.84
C PHE A 329 -7.81 18.88 29.18
N GLY A 330 -6.58 19.25 29.54
CA GLY A 330 -6.13 19.30 30.95
C GLY A 330 -5.11 18.25 31.40
#